data_AF-A0A1Z5KJT8-F1
#
_entry.id   AF-A0A1Z5KJT8-F1
#
_cell.length_a   1.000
_cell.length_b   1.000
_cell.length_c   1.000
_cell.angle_alpha   90.00
_cell.angle_beta   90.00
_cell.angle_gamma   90.00
#
_symmetry.space_group_name_H-M   'P 1'
#
loop_
_entity.id
_entity.type
_entity.pdbx_description
1 polymer ?
#
loop_
_entity_poly.entity_id
_entity_poly.type
_entity_poly.pdbx_seq_one_letter_code
_entity_poly.pdbx_strand_id
1 'polypeptide(L)'
;MSNYNTPLLQRVAEGNLPVDPASTRADDSGSVGDERITRMRAESSDMDEAVARLADHGSIDSDDSSDEGVLTPAVRSRVRPGNLSSGSARDSASSRPFASTPVPQHSVQSIFEENGGKLEFLWVFSIGICVEGQPLLSLDTDPLKTLCLQLGKRNITPNTAMLRNEVVRRAKILGKPEKPNHWSKTKATKWLEENPVTKTEDVAFLVLQVDKLKRLECGQDADQNEALKGKQWRDRLPFLRLMHCLLDNEVKRLYLERYRHLSRPELDGKDSDVAPPDWKELLSAKWADPSFNPLTKASSVHVSFKHPIALDYELVKDYSHPNPGACEDRLQAMKVAMYHIMKRWEASGAGDCGLMPTTDQDPDMMEINPDPIVVLLNNDAASSASNVASEEQSETMVAIAEQPAQESELVVIQESRDIAELATAPASNTGATTRKWGHVCNYSPTSDNRYSFLKKNDPPYLLYFWELLDENGLLSTTLQMISSRVASSHGRMDLTPLDSLTASRASKSSSAEVMVSDCFEKLISVIQTTEEEKWVQKRQLIAQEREEKKQRYDQEKKDREEADRVQFEREKLLQERSADLNRKAALDDKIIVLEKKSIIWNGNWKRLLTKRKMQSKMRYW
;
A
#
# COMPACT_ATOMS: atom_id res chain seq x y z
N MET A 1 -34.32 23.25 -64.54
CA MET A 1 -33.44 24.33 -65.01
C MET A 1 -32.08 24.09 -64.34
N SER A 2 -31.13 23.37 -64.99
CA SER A 2 -30.05 23.92 -65.84
C SER A 2 -29.22 24.97 -65.07
N ASN A 3 -27.90 24.91 -64.89
CA ASN A 3 -26.83 24.38 -65.75
C ASN A 3 -25.47 24.34 -65.00
N TYR A 4 -24.64 23.37 -65.39
CA TYR A 4 -23.18 23.33 -65.58
C TYR A 4 -22.22 24.22 -64.75
N ASN A 5 -21.19 23.60 -64.15
CA ASN A 5 -19.82 23.64 -64.73
C ASN A 5 -18.78 22.78 -63.95
N THR A 6 -18.06 21.97 -64.71
CA THR A 6 -16.72 21.38 -64.48
C THR A 6 -16.08 21.31 -65.89
N PRO A 7 -14.78 20.99 -66.12
CA PRO A 7 -13.56 21.06 -65.30
C PRO A 7 -12.38 21.70 -66.09
N LEU A 8 -11.17 21.78 -65.52
CA LEU A 8 -9.92 21.82 -66.30
C LEU A 8 -8.89 20.83 -65.76
N LEU A 9 -8.28 20.13 -66.72
CA LEU A 9 -7.40 18.96 -66.64
C LEU A 9 -6.15 19.30 -67.45
N GLN A 10 -4.94 19.08 -66.93
CA GLN A 10 -3.71 18.81 -67.71
C GLN A 10 -2.62 18.31 -66.72
N ARG A 11 -2.26 17.01 -66.62
CA ARG A 11 -1.54 16.03 -67.48
C ARG A 11 -0.02 16.25 -67.66
N VAL A 12 0.75 15.25 -67.16
CA VAL A 12 1.93 14.52 -67.75
C VAL A 12 3.28 15.29 -67.71
N ALA A 13 4.46 14.74 -67.36
CA ALA A 13 5.12 13.44 -67.61
C ALA A 13 6.28 13.19 -66.58
N GLU A 14 6.53 11.95 -66.10
CA GLU A 14 7.56 10.95 -66.52
C GLU A 14 8.97 11.12 -65.87
N GLY A 15 9.40 10.20 -64.99
CA GLY A 15 10.36 9.08 -65.24
C GLY A 15 11.47 9.16 -64.16
N ASN A 16 12.17 8.13 -63.63
CA ASN A 16 12.50 6.77 -64.02
C ASN A 16 12.95 5.94 -62.78
N LEU A 17 12.73 4.63 -62.84
CA LEU A 17 13.37 3.57 -62.03
C LEU A 17 14.81 3.29 -62.50
N PRO A 18 15.62 2.57 -61.68
CA PRO A 18 16.13 1.26 -62.11
C PRO A 18 16.14 0.23 -60.93
N VAL A 19 15.64 -1.00 -61.04
CA VAL A 19 16.11 -2.24 -61.73
C VAL A 19 17.46 -2.79 -61.24
N ASP A 20 17.39 -4.01 -60.68
CA ASP A 20 18.44 -4.95 -60.24
C ASP A 20 19.52 -5.27 -61.30
N PRO A 21 20.60 -5.96 -60.90
CA PRO A 21 20.66 -7.39 -61.26
C PRO A 21 21.33 -8.35 -60.24
N ALA A 22 20.61 -9.44 -59.96
CA ALA A 22 20.96 -10.87 -59.91
C ALA A 22 22.41 -11.42 -59.68
N SER A 23 22.47 -12.37 -58.73
CA SER A 23 22.94 -13.78 -58.83
C SER A 23 24.43 -14.16 -58.72
N THR A 24 24.78 -14.93 -57.67
CA THR A 24 25.38 -16.31 -57.69
C THR A 24 25.71 -16.72 -56.23
N ARG A 25 25.09 -17.75 -55.62
CA ARG A 25 25.35 -19.22 -55.68
C ARG A 25 26.60 -19.67 -54.90
N ALA A 26 26.43 -20.38 -53.77
CA ALA A 26 27.11 -21.64 -53.43
C ALA A 26 26.75 -22.11 -52.00
N ASP A 27 26.62 -23.43 -51.89
CA ASP A 27 26.33 -24.26 -50.74
C ASP A 27 27.41 -24.16 -49.64
N ASP A 28 27.03 -24.29 -48.35
CA ASP A 28 27.66 -25.30 -47.50
C ASP A 28 26.85 -25.63 -46.23
N SER A 29 26.95 -26.91 -45.92
CA SER A 29 26.39 -27.72 -44.85
C SER A 29 26.93 -27.39 -43.44
N GLY A 30 26.13 -27.62 -42.40
CA GLY A 30 26.57 -27.42 -41.01
C GLY A 30 25.53 -27.82 -39.96
N SER A 31 25.24 -29.12 -39.88
CA SER A 31 24.49 -29.78 -38.81
C SER A 31 25.27 -29.75 -37.48
N VAL A 32 24.68 -29.16 -36.43
CA VAL A 32 24.85 -29.45 -34.98
C VAL A 32 23.66 -28.78 -34.28
N GLY A 33 22.85 -29.34 -33.39
CA GLY A 33 22.78 -30.62 -32.72
C GLY A 33 21.51 -30.55 -31.86
N ASP A 34 20.60 -31.47 -32.14
CA ASP A 34 19.26 -31.58 -31.57
C ASP A 34 19.35 -32.50 -30.33
N GLU A 35 19.68 -31.94 -29.16
CA GLU A 35 19.73 -32.67 -27.89
C GLU A 35 19.24 -31.80 -26.73
N ARG A 36 17.93 -31.54 -26.65
CA ARG A 36 17.34 -31.03 -25.38
C ARG A 36 15.89 -31.41 -25.11
N ILE A 37 15.22 -32.11 -26.03
CA ILE A 37 13.77 -32.38 -25.94
C ILE A 37 13.43 -33.79 -25.41
N THR A 38 14.42 -34.63 -25.08
CA THR A 38 14.17 -36.02 -24.65
C THR A 38 14.42 -36.29 -23.16
N ARG A 39 14.72 -35.28 -22.33
CA ARG A 39 15.02 -35.48 -20.89
C ARG A 39 13.90 -35.14 -19.91
N MET A 40 12.82 -34.48 -20.33
CA MET A 40 11.72 -34.09 -19.43
C MET A 40 10.53 -35.08 -19.41
N ARG A 41 10.66 -36.26 -20.03
CA ARG A 41 9.57 -37.26 -20.09
C ARG A 41 9.75 -38.48 -19.18
N ALA A 42 10.83 -38.53 -18.39
CA ALA A 42 11.16 -39.66 -17.52
C ALA A 42 10.87 -39.42 -16.03
N GLU A 43 10.52 -38.20 -15.60
CA GLU A 43 10.31 -37.87 -14.17
C GLU A 43 8.83 -37.79 -13.77
N SER A 44 7.90 -38.09 -14.69
CA SER A 44 6.45 -38.06 -14.43
C SER A 44 5.83 -39.44 -14.12
N SER A 45 6.64 -40.51 -14.01
CA SER A 45 6.16 -41.89 -13.85
C SER A 45 6.24 -42.42 -12.40
N ASP A 46 6.88 -41.71 -11.47
CA ASP A 46 7.11 -42.20 -10.10
C ASP A 46 6.10 -41.67 -9.06
N MET A 47 5.17 -40.80 -9.46
CA MET A 47 4.12 -40.26 -8.57
C MET A 47 2.85 -41.12 -8.51
N ASP A 48 2.59 -41.95 -9.52
CA ASP A 48 1.35 -42.75 -9.60
C ASP A 48 1.43 -44.07 -8.81
N GLU A 49 2.59 -44.46 -8.27
CA GLU A 49 2.76 -45.68 -7.47
C GLU A 49 2.61 -45.46 -5.94
N ALA A 50 2.59 -44.18 -5.49
CA ALA A 50 2.44 -43.84 -4.07
C ALA A 50 0.99 -43.84 -3.57
N VAL A 51 0.00 -43.69 -4.47
CA VAL A 51 -1.42 -43.58 -4.09
C VAL A 51 -2.09 -44.95 -3.85
N ALA A 52 -1.47 -46.04 -4.32
CA ALA A 52 -2.02 -47.40 -4.18
C ALA A 52 -1.70 -48.10 -2.83
N ARG A 53 -0.92 -47.49 -1.92
CA ARG A 53 -0.44 -48.15 -0.68
C ARG A 53 -1.11 -47.69 0.62
N LEU A 54 -2.18 -46.88 0.58
CA LEU A 54 -2.88 -46.39 1.78
C LEU A 54 -4.29 -46.97 2.00
N ALA A 55 -4.69 -47.97 1.21
CA ALA A 55 -6.00 -48.62 1.34
C ALA A 55 -5.88 -50.04 1.91
N ASP A 56 -5.19 -50.21 3.04
CA ASP A 56 -5.31 -51.44 3.84
C ASP A 56 -4.86 -51.18 5.29
N HIS A 57 -5.83 -51.08 6.21
CA HIS A 57 -5.75 -51.43 7.64
C HIS A 57 -6.83 -50.68 8.45
N GLY A 58 -7.68 -51.44 9.16
CA GLY A 58 -8.35 -50.93 10.37
C GLY A 58 -9.83 -51.24 10.55
N SER A 59 -10.25 -52.50 10.38
CA SER A 59 -11.49 -53.00 10.97
C SER A 59 -11.29 -53.18 12.49
N ILE A 60 -12.08 -52.47 13.30
CA ILE A 60 -12.26 -52.74 14.73
C ILE A 60 -13.76 -52.71 15.03
N ASP A 61 -14.29 -53.89 15.31
CA ASP A 61 -15.59 -54.13 15.93
C ASP A 61 -15.59 -53.68 17.39
N SER A 62 -16.69 -53.09 17.85
CA SER A 62 -17.16 -53.21 19.24
C SER A 62 -18.65 -52.89 19.32
N ASP A 63 -19.45 -53.93 19.49
CA ASP A 63 -20.75 -53.92 20.15
C ASP A 63 -20.63 -53.37 21.59
N ASP A 64 -21.68 -52.73 22.13
CA ASP A 64 -22.54 -53.35 23.16
C ASP A 64 -23.32 -52.33 24.03
N SER A 65 -24.64 -52.60 24.10
CA SER A 65 -25.58 -52.44 25.22
C SER A 65 -26.06 -51.09 25.79
N SER A 66 -27.41 -50.98 25.76
CA SER A 66 -28.34 -50.65 26.85
C SER A 66 -28.39 -49.22 27.39
N ASP A 67 -29.47 -48.70 27.98
CA ASP A 67 -30.93 -48.89 28.11
C ASP A 67 -31.34 -47.78 29.13
N GLU A 68 -32.62 -47.62 29.44
CA GLU A 68 -33.25 -46.68 30.40
C GLU A 68 -33.63 -45.31 29.78
N GLY A 69 -34.87 -44.81 29.88
CA GLY A 69 -35.95 -45.19 30.76
C GLY A 69 -36.55 -43.94 31.44
N VAL A 70 -37.70 -43.49 30.91
CA VAL A 70 -38.86 -42.94 31.64
C VAL A 70 -38.75 -41.62 32.45
N LEU A 71 -39.58 -40.63 32.10
CA LEU A 71 -40.67 -40.03 32.93
C LEU A 71 -40.94 -38.55 32.61
N THR A 72 -42.15 -38.29 32.10
CA THR A 72 -42.89 -37.01 32.21
C THR A 72 -43.35 -36.76 33.66
N PRO A 73 -43.74 -35.52 34.07
CA PRO A 73 -45.17 -35.16 33.94
C PRO A 73 -45.49 -33.66 33.71
N ALA A 74 -46.52 -33.45 32.87
CA ALA A 74 -47.76 -32.66 33.00
C ALA A 74 -47.86 -31.30 33.76
N VAL A 75 -48.93 -30.58 33.35
CA VAL A 75 -49.71 -29.52 34.05
C VAL A 75 -49.23 -28.09 33.70
N ARG A 76 -50.02 -27.13 33.17
CA ARG A 76 -51.40 -26.73 33.48
C ARG A 76 -52.00 -25.85 32.36
N SER A 77 -53.30 -25.97 32.18
CA SER A 77 -54.19 -25.16 31.34
C SER A 77 -54.45 -23.75 31.88
N ARG A 78 -54.77 -22.79 31.00
CA ARG A 78 -55.79 -21.76 31.26
C ARG A 78 -56.39 -21.20 29.96
N VAL A 79 -57.64 -20.78 30.12
CA VAL A 79 -58.74 -20.68 29.17
C VAL A 79 -59.08 -19.20 28.92
N ARG A 80 -59.17 -18.78 27.64
CA ARG A 80 -60.11 -17.81 26.97
C ARG A 80 -60.34 -16.39 27.58
N PRO A 81 -61.14 -15.47 26.96
CA PRO A 81 -61.64 -15.36 25.57
C PRO A 81 -61.64 -13.91 24.98
N GLY A 82 -62.10 -13.77 23.73
CA GLY A 82 -62.72 -12.55 23.16
C GLY A 82 -61.81 -11.78 22.20
N ASN A 83 -62.22 -11.30 21.03
CA ASN A 83 -63.56 -10.91 20.60
C ASN A 83 -63.68 -10.91 19.05
N LEU A 84 -64.93 -10.98 18.59
CA LEU A 84 -65.40 -11.00 17.21
C LEU A 84 -65.25 -9.63 16.50
N SER A 85 -65.01 -9.64 15.19
CA SER A 85 -65.75 -8.76 14.26
C SER A 85 -65.66 -9.28 12.82
N SER A 86 -66.75 -9.07 12.10
CA SER A 86 -67.26 -9.72 10.91
C SER A 86 -67.31 -8.78 9.70
N GLY A 87 -67.27 -9.36 8.49
CA GLY A 87 -67.70 -8.73 7.23
C GLY A 87 -67.01 -9.43 6.04
N SER A 88 -67.62 -10.39 5.33
CA SER A 88 -68.69 -10.25 4.30
C SER A 88 -68.22 -9.38 3.13
N ALA A 89 -68.25 -9.75 1.84
CA ALA A 89 -68.79 -10.88 1.11
C ALA A 89 -68.11 -10.96 -0.28
N ARG A 90 -68.17 -12.16 -0.88
CA ARG A 90 -68.40 -12.49 -2.30
C ARG A 90 -67.85 -11.56 -3.40
N ASP A 91 -67.02 -12.11 -4.27
CA ASP A 91 -67.45 -12.34 -5.66
C ASP A 91 -66.65 -13.43 -6.37
N SER A 92 -67.38 -14.15 -7.22
CA SER A 92 -66.99 -15.35 -7.94
C SER A 92 -66.49 -15.05 -9.35
N ALA A 93 -65.75 -16.04 -9.88
CA ALA A 93 -65.53 -16.34 -11.29
C ALA A 93 -64.42 -15.56 -12.04
N SER A 94 -63.33 -16.27 -12.34
CA SER A 94 -62.97 -16.58 -13.73
C SER A 94 -61.69 -17.43 -13.76
N SER A 95 -61.86 -18.69 -14.12
CA SER A 95 -60.77 -19.64 -14.36
C SER A 95 -60.01 -19.27 -15.63
N ARG A 96 -58.71 -19.00 -15.51
CA ARG A 96 -57.72 -19.16 -16.59
C ARG A 96 -56.54 -19.95 -16.04
N PRO A 97 -56.11 -21.05 -16.66
CA PRO A 97 -54.87 -21.71 -16.28
C PRO A 97 -53.71 -20.86 -16.81
N PHE A 98 -53.17 -19.98 -15.96
CA PHE A 98 -51.85 -19.41 -16.24
C PHE A 98 -50.83 -20.53 -16.07
N ALA A 99 -50.24 -20.95 -17.18
CA ALA A 99 -48.99 -21.69 -17.17
C ALA A 99 -48.00 -20.89 -16.35
N SER A 100 -47.65 -21.40 -15.16
CA SER A 100 -46.64 -20.81 -14.30
C SER A 100 -45.30 -20.91 -15.03
N THR A 101 -44.90 -19.85 -15.72
CA THR A 101 -43.49 -19.67 -16.12
C THR A 101 -42.66 -19.78 -14.84
N PRO A 102 -41.70 -20.72 -14.74
CA PRO A 102 -40.87 -20.87 -13.56
C PRO A 102 -40.10 -19.56 -13.35
N VAL A 103 -40.35 -18.90 -12.22
CA VAL A 103 -39.59 -17.72 -11.79
C VAL A 103 -38.12 -18.14 -11.76
N PRO A 104 -37.20 -17.45 -12.47
CA PRO A 104 -35.79 -17.79 -12.46
C PRO A 104 -35.31 -17.79 -11.01
N GLN A 105 -34.99 -18.98 -10.50
CA GLN A 105 -34.35 -19.10 -9.20
C GLN A 105 -32.89 -18.70 -9.40
N HIS A 106 -32.52 -17.49 -8.99
CA HIS A 106 -31.13 -17.04 -9.05
C HIS A 106 -30.26 -18.01 -8.21
N SER A 107 -29.26 -18.62 -8.86
CA SER A 107 -28.27 -19.47 -8.21
C SER A 107 -27.43 -18.66 -7.22
N VAL A 108 -26.81 -19.32 -6.24
CA VAL A 108 -25.91 -18.65 -5.29
C VAL A 108 -24.75 -17.98 -6.04
N GLN A 109 -24.26 -18.65 -7.09
CA GLN A 109 -23.20 -18.14 -7.95
C GLN A 109 -23.56 -16.80 -8.61
N SER A 110 -24.74 -16.70 -9.25
CA SER A 110 -25.18 -15.46 -9.93
C SER A 110 -25.23 -14.29 -8.95
N ILE A 111 -25.80 -14.51 -7.76
CA ILE A 111 -25.94 -13.46 -6.74
C ILE A 111 -24.55 -13.05 -6.20
N PHE A 112 -23.64 -14.01 -6.03
CA PHE A 112 -22.29 -13.73 -5.55
C PHE A 112 -21.50 -12.87 -6.55
N GLU A 113 -21.59 -13.20 -7.85
CA GLU A 113 -20.93 -12.47 -8.93
C GLU A 113 -21.52 -11.07 -9.13
N GLU A 114 -22.85 -10.93 -9.13
CA GLU A 114 -23.57 -9.65 -9.23
C GLU A 114 -23.18 -8.67 -8.11
N ASN A 115 -22.84 -9.19 -6.92
CA ASN A 115 -22.44 -8.37 -5.77
C ASN A 115 -20.91 -8.15 -5.68
N GLY A 116 -20.17 -8.47 -6.74
CA GLY A 116 -18.74 -8.20 -6.86
C GLY A 116 -17.85 -9.12 -6.03
N GLY A 117 -18.32 -10.33 -5.71
CA GLY A 117 -17.51 -11.36 -5.04
C GLY A 117 -17.08 -10.99 -3.62
N LYS A 118 -17.87 -10.17 -2.92
CA LYS A 118 -17.54 -9.71 -1.55
C LYS A 118 -17.59 -10.88 -0.57
N LEU A 119 -16.57 -10.95 0.30
CA LEU A 119 -16.40 -11.98 1.33
C LEU A 119 -17.61 -12.10 2.29
N GLU A 120 -18.32 -11.00 2.54
CA GLU A 120 -19.54 -10.95 3.35
C GLU A 120 -20.65 -11.86 2.80
N PHE A 121 -20.81 -11.91 1.48
CA PHE A 121 -21.81 -12.75 0.82
C PHE A 121 -21.42 -14.22 0.87
N LEU A 122 -20.14 -14.52 0.60
CA LEU A 122 -19.63 -15.89 0.71
C LEU A 122 -19.87 -16.45 2.12
N TRP A 123 -19.65 -15.62 3.14
CA TRP A 123 -19.90 -15.99 4.51
C TRP A 123 -21.39 -16.26 4.79
N VAL A 124 -22.29 -15.33 4.40
CA VAL A 124 -23.74 -15.53 4.58
C VAL A 124 -24.23 -16.80 3.88
N PHE A 125 -23.74 -17.10 2.69
CA PHE A 125 -24.15 -18.28 1.93
C PHE A 125 -23.62 -19.60 2.52
N SER A 126 -22.48 -19.55 3.23
CA SER A 126 -21.85 -20.74 3.83
C SER A 126 -22.49 -21.17 5.17
N ILE A 127 -23.36 -20.35 5.77
CA ILE A 127 -23.99 -20.65 7.07
C ILE A 127 -24.83 -21.93 6.98
N GLY A 128 -24.57 -22.86 7.91
CA GLY A 128 -25.24 -24.16 8.05
C GLY A 128 -24.64 -25.28 7.20
N ILE A 129 -23.71 -24.99 6.29
CA ILE A 129 -23.03 -26.02 5.49
C ILE A 129 -21.91 -26.63 6.34
N CYS A 130 -21.92 -27.95 6.49
CA CYS A 130 -20.86 -28.70 7.16
C CYS A 130 -20.18 -29.66 6.18
N VAL A 131 -18.85 -29.68 6.20
CA VAL A 131 -17.99 -30.63 5.48
C VAL A 131 -17.22 -31.41 6.54
N GLU A 132 -17.33 -32.74 6.53
CA GLU A 132 -16.66 -33.62 7.53
C GLU A 132 -16.99 -33.28 8.99
N GLY A 133 -18.21 -32.81 9.24
CA GLY A 133 -18.67 -32.44 10.59
C GLY A 133 -18.15 -31.07 11.08
N GLN A 134 -17.37 -30.36 10.25
CA GLN A 134 -16.92 -28.99 10.53
C GLN A 134 -17.72 -27.98 9.69
N PRO A 135 -18.06 -26.79 10.23
CA PRO A 135 -18.70 -25.75 9.46
C PRO A 135 -17.76 -25.30 8.32
N LEU A 136 -18.31 -25.14 7.11
CA LEU A 136 -17.52 -24.81 5.92
C LEU A 136 -16.70 -23.51 6.11
N LEU A 137 -17.30 -22.52 6.76
CA LEU A 137 -16.69 -21.22 7.04
C LEU A 137 -17.08 -20.74 8.44
N SER A 138 -16.13 -20.72 9.39
CA SER A 138 -16.33 -20.20 10.75
C SER A 138 -15.45 -18.98 11.00
N LEU A 139 -16.03 -17.90 11.54
CA LEU A 139 -15.32 -16.64 11.86
C LEU A 139 -14.45 -16.77 13.12
N ASP A 140 -14.79 -17.73 13.98
CA ASP A 140 -14.11 -17.93 15.26
C ASP A 140 -12.91 -18.88 15.14
N THR A 141 -12.80 -19.59 14.00
CA THR A 141 -11.62 -20.40 13.67
C THR A 141 -10.54 -19.54 13.02
N ASP A 142 -9.29 -19.86 13.38
CA ASP A 142 -8.11 -19.02 13.18
C ASP A 142 -7.61 -18.75 11.74
N PRO A 143 -8.19 -19.28 10.63
CA PRO A 143 -7.73 -18.82 9.33
C PRO A 143 -8.29 -17.41 8.96
N LEU A 144 -9.62 -17.28 9.00
CA LEU A 144 -10.30 -16.10 8.47
C LEU A 144 -10.12 -14.85 9.31
N LYS A 145 -9.92 -15.01 10.62
CA LYS A 145 -9.64 -13.90 11.52
C LYS A 145 -8.31 -13.23 11.16
N THR A 146 -7.30 -14.04 10.86
CA THR A 146 -5.98 -13.60 10.40
C THR A 146 -6.07 -12.91 9.03
N LEU A 147 -6.80 -13.50 8.09
CA LEU A 147 -6.98 -12.94 6.75
C LEU A 147 -7.79 -11.62 6.74
N CYS A 148 -8.79 -11.50 7.62
CA CYS A 148 -9.52 -10.24 7.85
C CYS A 148 -8.61 -9.13 8.41
N LEU A 149 -7.71 -9.48 9.33
CA LEU A 149 -6.70 -8.56 9.87
C LEU A 149 -5.71 -8.11 8.80
N GLN A 150 -5.21 -9.04 7.97
CA GLN A 150 -4.29 -8.76 6.87
C GLN A 150 -4.90 -7.84 5.80
N LEU A 151 -6.17 -8.02 5.48
CA LEU A 151 -6.90 -7.15 4.54
C LEU A 151 -7.32 -5.81 5.15
N GLY A 152 -6.89 -5.48 6.37
CA GLY A 152 -7.22 -4.22 7.06
C GLY A 152 -8.69 -4.10 7.50
N LYS A 153 -9.47 -5.18 7.42
CA LYS A 153 -10.90 -5.20 7.76
C LYS A 153 -11.07 -5.76 9.17
N ARG A 154 -11.06 -4.86 10.15
CA ARG A 154 -11.02 -5.24 11.58
C ARG A 154 -12.25 -6.03 12.09
N ASN A 155 -13.32 -6.18 11.31
CA ASN A 155 -14.43 -7.10 11.62
C ASN A 155 -15.36 -7.22 10.40
N ILE A 156 -15.24 -8.30 9.61
CA ILE A 156 -16.22 -8.59 8.55
C ILE A 156 -17.45 -9.18 9.23
N THR A 157 -18.39 -8.31 9.58
CA THR A 157 -19.67 -8.71 10.14
C THR A 157 -20.74 -8.58 9.07
N PRO A 158 -21.50 -9.65 8.75
CA PRO A 158 -22.63 -9.54 7.83
C PRO A 158 -23.59 -8.43 8.26
N ASN A 159 -24.14 -7.71 7.30
CA ASN A 159 -25.28 -6.85 7.59
C ASN A 159 -26.52 -7.73 7.93
N THR A 160 -27.30 -7.35 8.93
CA THR A 160 -28.56 -8.02 9.30
C THR A 160 -29.51 -8.10 8.10
N ALA A 161 -29.52 -7.09 7.21
CA ALA A 161 -30.31 -7.12 5.99
C ALA A 161 -29.91 -8.27 5.04
N MET A 162 -28.61 -8.58 4.92
CA MET A 162 -28.12 -9.67 4.08
C MET A 162 -28.58 -11.03 4.60
N LEU A 163 -28.48 -11.24 5.91
CA LEU A 163 -28.96 -12.47 6.55
C LEU A 163 -30.47 -12.66 6.33
N ARG A 164 -31.27 -11.59 6.45
CA ARG A 164 -32.71 -11.66 6.21
C ARG A 164 -33.04 -11.96 4.75
N ASN A 165 -32.33 -11.35 3.81
CA ASN A 165 -32.52 -11.62 2.37
C ASN A 165 -32.19 -13.08 2.04
N GLU A 166 -31.13 -13.62 2.64
CA GLU A 166 -30.77 -15.02 2.47
C GLU A 166 -31.81 -15.98 3.07
N VAL A 167 -32.35 -15.65 4.26
CA VAL A 167 -33.49 -16.39 4.84
C VAL A 167 -34.67 -16.40 3.87
N VAL A 168 -35.06 -15.25 3.31
CA VAL A 168 -36.17 -15.17 2.34
C VAL A 168 -35.88 -16.03 1.11
N ARG A 169 -34.64 -16.01 0.61
CA ARG A 169 -34.23 -16.81 -0.55
C ARG A 169 -34.35 -18.31 -0.26
N ARG A 170 -33.76 -18.80 0.83
CA ARG A 170 -33.82 -20.22 1.23
C ARG A 170 -35.24 -20.66 1.57
N ALA A 171 -36.01 -19.82 2.27
CA ALA A 171 -37.42 -20.03 2.60
C ALA A 171 -38.28 -20.27 1.34
N LYS A 172 -38.06 -19.46 0.30
CA LYS A 172 -38.74 -19.61 -0.99
C LYS A 172 -38.39 -20.91 -1.70
N ILE A 173 -37.12 -21.33 -1.65
CA ILE A 173 -36.66 -22.60 -2.25
C ILE A 173 -37.22 -23.81 -1.49
N LEU A 174 -37.24 -23.76 -0.16
CA LEU A 174 -37.76 -24.82 0.71
C LEU A 174 -39.29 -24.87 0.80
N GLY A 175 -39.99 -23.90 0.19
CA GLY A 175 -41.44 -23.78 0.29
C GLY A 175 -41.96 -23.45 1.70
N LYS A 176 -41.11 -22.93 2.58
CA LYS A 176 -41.45 -22.50 3.95
C LYS A 176 -41.51 -20.98 3.99
N PRO A 177 -42.67 -20.33 3.77
CA PRO A 177 -42.74 -18.88 3.70
C PRO A 177 -42.48 -18.25 5.08
N GLU A 178 -41.30 -17.65 5.23
CA GLU A 178 -40.90 -16.90 6.41
C GLU A 178 -40.85 -15.39 6.11
N LYS A 179 -41.22 -14.56 7.09
CA LYS A 179 -41.17 -13.08 6.98
C LYS A 179 -40.19 -12.51 8.00
N PRO A 180 -38.88 -12.43 7.68
CA PRO A 180 -37.85 -12.08 8.65
C PRO A 180 -37.66 -10.56 8.87
N ASN A 181 -38.62 -9.71 8.48
CA ASN A 181 -38.48 -8.24 8.50
C ASN A 181 -37.99 -7.64 9.83
N HIS A 182 -38.29 -8.30 10.97
CA HIS A 182 -37.90 -7.85 12.31
C HIS A 182 -37.00 -8.85 13.05
N TRP A 183 -36.40 -9.81 12.36
CA TRP A 183 -35.54 -10.79 13.01
C TRP A 183 -34.24 -10.15 13.47
N SER A 184 -33.84 -10.47 14.70
CA SER A 184 -32.49 -10.17 15.19
C SER A 184 -31.45 -10.99 14.43
N LYS A 185 -30.20 -10.53 14.44
CA LYS A 185 -29.07 -11.24 13.81
C LYS A 185 -28.98 -12.68 14.30
N THR A 186 -29.03 -12.90 15.62
CA THR A 186 -28.99 -14.23 16.25
C THR A 186 -30.10 -15.15 15.76
N LYS A 187 -31.33 -14.63 15.63
CA LYS A 187 -32.46 -15.43 15.15
C LYS A 187 -32.30 -15.81 13.67
N ALA A 188 -31.84 -14.88 12.83
CA ALA A 188 -31.61 -15.14 11.41
C ALA A 188 -30.48 -16.16 11.19
N THR A 189 -29.36 -16.03 11.91
CA THR A 189 -28.25 -16.98 11.86
C THR A 189 -28.69 -18.38 12.28
N LYS A 190 -29.40 -18.51 13.42
CA LYS A 190 -29.90 -19.81 13.90
C LYS A 190 -30.82 -20.49 12.87
N TRP A 191 -31.70 -19.73 12.23
CA TRP A 191 -32.57 -20.29 11.19
C TRP A 191 -31.78 -20.76 9.96
N LEU A 192 -30.74 -20.02 9.55
CA LEU A 192 -29.87 -20.40 8.43
C LEU A 192 -29.02 -21.64 8.75
N GLU A 193 -28.61 -21.83 10.01
CA GLU A 193 -27.95 -23.05 10.48
C GLU A 193 -28.88 -24.27 10.38
N GLU A 194 -30.15 -24.11 10.78
CA GLU A 194 -31.17 -25.18 10.71
C GLU A 194 -31.65 -25.47 9.27
N ASN A 195 -31.41 -24.56 8.32
CA ASN A 195 -31.87 -24.67 6.94
C ASN A 195 -30.71 -24.36 5.96
N PRO A 196 -29.72 -25.28 5.82
CA PRO A 196 -28.57 -25.09 4.94
C PRO A 196 -28.93 -25.07 3.45
N VAL A 197 -28.01 -24.59 2.61
CA VAL A 197 -28.14 -24.69 1.15
C VAL A 197 -28.06 -26.16 0.75
N THR A 198 -29.11 -26.67 0.09
CA THR A 198 -29.21 -28.09 -0.29
C THR A 198 -28.80 -28.38 -1.74
N LYS A 199 -28.72 -27.35 -2.59
CA LYS A 199 -28.41 -27.52 -4.01
C LYS A 199 -26.93 -27.86 -4.19
N THR A 200 -26.65 -29.05 -4.73
CA THR A 200 -25.28 -29.60 -4.87
C THR A 200 -24.34 -28.68 -5.65
N GLU A 201 -24.81 -28.05 -6.73
CA GLU A 201 -24.02 -27.11 -7.53
C GLU A 201 -23.57 -25.88 -6.72
N ASP A 202 -24.49 -25.29 -5.96
CA ASP A 202 -24.20 -24.12 -5.13
C ASP A 202 -23.24 -24.49 -3.98
N VAL A 203 -23.41 -25.68 -3.39
CA VAL A 203 -22.50 -26.18 -2.34
C VAL A 203 -21.09 -26.40 -2.90
N ALA A 204 -20.96 -27.05 -4.06
CA ALA A 204 -19.66 -27.27 -4.70
C ALA A 204 -18.95 -25.94 -5.03
N PHE A 205 -19.71 -24.94 -5.53
CA PHE A 205 -19.19 -23.60 -5.75
C PHE A 205 -18.68 -22.94 -4.46
N LEU A 206 -19.48 -22.99 -3.39
CA LEU A 206 -19.11 -22.40 -2.10
C LEU A 206 -17.86 -23.08 -1.52
N VAL A 207 -17.76 -24.42 -1.58
CA VAL A 207 -16.58 -25.16 -1.14
C VAL A 207 -15.34 -24.70 -1.92
N LEU A 208 -15.43 -24.59 -3.24
CA LEU A 208 -14.32 -24.13 -4.09
C LEU A 208 -13.87 -22.70 -3.73
N GLN A 209 -14.81 -21.77 -3.52
CA GLN A 209 -14.46 -20.38 -3.16
C GLN A 209 -13.83 -20.29 -1.77
N VAL A 210 -14.32 -21.08 -0.82
CA VAL A 210 -13.75 -21.16 0.53
C VAL A 210 -12.36 -21.79 0.50
N ASP A 211 -12.14 -22.84 -0.30
CA ASP A 211 -10.82 -23.45 -0.47
C ASP A 211 -9.85 -22.48 -1.16
N LYS A 212 -10.32 -21.70 -2.14
CA LYS A 212 -9.52 -20.64 -2.77
C LYS A 212 -9.07 -19.61 -1.73
N LEU A 213 -9.94 -19.23 -0.78
CA LEU A 213 -9.57 -18.34 0.32
C LEU A 213 -8.55 -18.97 1.27
N LYS A 214 -8.74 -20.24 1.64
CA LYS A 214 -7.80 -20.98 2.50
C LYS A 214 -6.42 -21.11 1.85
N ARG A 215 -6.36 -21.32 0.52
CA ARG A 215 -5.09 -21.38 -0.23
C ARG A 215 -4.35 -20.06 -0.27
N LEU A 216 -5.06 -18.93 -0.36
CA LEU A 216 -4.47 -17.60 -0.25
C LEU A 216 -3.85 -17.35 1.12
N GLU A 217 -4.34 -18.01 2.16
CA GLU A 217 -3.82 -17.88 3.51
C GLU A 217 -2.63 -18.80 3.80
N CYS A 218 -2.67 -20.04 3.30
CA CYS A 218 -1.61 -21.02 3.49
C CYS A 218 -0.36 -20.73 2.63
N GLY A 219 -0.33 -19.61 1.91
CA GLY A 219 0.83 -19.16 1.16
C GLY A 219 1.16 -19.98 -0.09
N GLN A 220 0.46 -21.08 -0.38
CA GLN A 220 0.83 -21.98 -1.48
C GLN A 220 0.70 -21.34 -2.88
N ASP A 221 -0.23 -20.40 -3.06
CA ASP A 221 -0.30 -19.55 -4.27
C ASP A 221 0.46 -18.20 -4.09
N ALA A 222 0.83 -17.86 -2.85
CA ALA A 222 1.62 -16.67 -2.53
C ALA A 222 3.10 -16.91 -2.79
N ASP A 223 3.64 -18.11 -2.57
CA ASP A 223 5.05 -18.43 -2.79
C ASP A 223 5.45 -18.32 -4.27
N GLN A 224 4.54 -18.63 -5.20
CA GLN A 224 4.78 -18.42 -6.64
C GLN A 224 4.66 -16.94 -7.06
N ASN A 225 3.89 -16.12 -6.33
CA ASN A 225 3.75 -14.68 -6.60
C ASN A 225 4.73 -13.80 -5.80
N GLU A 226 5.23 -14.26 -4.65
CA GLU A 226 6.26 -13.60 -3.84
C GLU A 226 7.65 -13.79 -4.44
N ALA A 227 7.91 -14.92 -5.09
CA ALA A 227 9.10 -15.08 -5.92
C ALA A 227 9.20 -14.03 -7.04
N LEU A 228 8.06 -13.43 -7.43
CA LEU A 228 7.98 -12.30 -8.39
C LEU A 228 7.94 -10.92 -7.71
N LYS A 229 7.62 -10.83 -6.41
CA LYS A 229 7.66 -9.59 -5.65
C LYS A 229 9.04 -9.43 -5.02
N GLY A 230 9.98 -8.91 -5.80
CA GLY A 230 11.31 -8.57 -5.30
C GLY A 230 11.25 -7.71 -4.02
N LYS A 231 12.36 -7.70 -3.27
CA LYS A 231 12.59 -6.98 -2.01
C LYS A 231 11.98 -5.58 -2.04
N GLN A 232 11.35 -5.21 -0.92
CA GLN A 232 10.82 -3.85 -0.74
C GLN A 232 11.96 -2.83 -0.81
N TRP A 233 11.72 -1.67 -1.41
CA TRP A 233 12.69 -0.58 -1.51
C TRP A 233 12.89 0.10 -0.15
N ARG A 234 13.71 -0.52 0.70
CA ARG A 234 14.13 0.05 2.00
C ARG A 234 15.52 0.65 1.94
N ASP A 235 16.37 0.10 1.08
CA ASP A 235 17.76 0.52 0.94
C ASP A 235 17.91 1.72 0.01
N ARG A 236 19.04 2.41 0.12
CA ARG A 236 19.36 3.58 -0.71
C ARG A 236 19.62 3.24 -2.18
N LEU A 237 20.13 2.05 -2.48
CA LEU A 237 20.58 1.64 -3.82
C LEU A 237 19.48 1.76 -4.90
N PRO A 238 18.26 1.22 -4.73
CA PRO A 238 17.23 1.34 -5.75
C PRO A 238 16.82 2.80 -6.03
N PHE A 239 16.82 3.66 -5.00
CA PHE A 239 16.56 5.09 -5.17
C PHE A 239 17.69 5.80 -5.90
N LEU A 240 18.96 5.52 -5.57
CA LEU A 240 20.11 6.08 -6.28
C LEU A 240 20.09 5.69 -7.76
N ARG A 241 19.82 4.41 -8.07
CA ARG A 241 19.67 3.95 -9.45
C ARG A 241 18.54 4.68 -10.16
N LEU A 242 17.39 4.85 -9.52
CA LEU A 242 16.26 5.60 -10.07
C LEU A 242 16.63 7.07 -10.39
N MET A 243 17.39 7.74 -9.51
CA MET A 243 17.89 9.10 -9.75
C MET A 243 18.82 9.16 -10.97
N HIS A 244 19.71 8.19 -11.13
CA HIS A 244 20.61 8.13 -12.28
C HIS A 244 19.88 7.75 -13.58
N CYS A 245 18.83 6.93 -13.52
CA CYS A 245 17.97 6.68 -14.68
C CYS A 245 17.27 7.96 -15.15
N LEU A 246 16.88 8.85 -14.22
CA LEU A 246 16.31 10.16 -14.55
C LEU A 246 17.31 11.09 -15.27
N LEU A 247 18.61 10.91 -15.04
CA LEU A 247 19.66 11.69 -15.68
C LEU A 247 20.02 11.22 -17.08
N ASP A 248 19.59 10.02 -17.48
CA ASP A 248 19.79 9.55 -18.85
C ASP A 248 19.22 10.57 -19.84
N ASN A 249 19.93 10.86 -20.92
CA ASN A 249 19.63 11.98 -21.80
C ASN A 249 18.21 11.92 -22.38
N GLU A 250 17.73 10.72 -22.72
CA GLU A 250 16.39 10.54 -23.29
C GLU A 250 15.30 10.76 -22.23
N VAL A 251 15.48 10.16 -21.06
CA VAL A 251 14.56 10.29 -19.93
C VAL A 251 14.53 11.74 -19.43
N LYS A 252 15.70 12.37 -19.30
CA LYS A 252 15.86 13.76 -18.88
C LYS A 252 15.15 14.72 -19.83
N ARG A 253 15.30 14.52 -21.15
CA ARG A 253 14.64 15.35 -22.18
C ARG A 253 13.12 15.26 -22.05
N LEU A 254 12.57 14.06 -21.98
CA LEU A 254 11.11 13.86 -21.84
C LEU A 254 10.59 14.36 -20.49
N TYR A 255 11.38 14.20 -19.42
CA TYR A 255 11.02 14.72 -18.11
C TYR A 255 10.91 16.25 -18.11
N LEU A 256 11.79 16.96 -18.82
CA LEU A 256 11.69 18.41 -19.01
C LEU A 256 10.48 18.80 -19.85
N GLU A 257 10.12 17.99 -20.84
CA GLU A 257 8.97 18.18 -21.73
C GLU A 257 7.62 17.76 -21.10
N ARG A 258 7.59 17.21 -19.88
CA ARG A 258 6.37 16.64 -19.27
C ARG A 258 5.19 17.62 -19.11
N TYR A 259 5.47 18.92 -19.09
CA TYR A 259 4.43 19.97 -19.03
C TYR A 259 4.18 20.63 -20.39
N ARG A 260 4.73 20.06 -21.48
CA ARG A 260 4.40 20.48 -22.83
C ARG A 260 2.91 20.27 -23.08
N HIS A 261 2.26 21.28 -23.64
CA HIS A 261 0.89 21.15 -24.09
C HIS A 261 0.87 20.20 -25.30
N LEU A 262 0.09 19.13 -25.19
CA LEU A 262 -0.21 18.25 -26.31
C LEU A 262 -1.20 18.95 -27.22
N SER A 263 -0.95 18.90 -28.53
CA SER A 263 -1.92 19.31 -29.53
C SER A 263 -3.12 18.36 -29.54
N ARG A 264 -4.25 18.80 -30.10
CA ARG A 264 -5.46 17.97 -30.15
C ARG A 264 -5.23 16.61 -30.85
N PRO A 265 -4.54 16.53 -32.00
CA PRO A 265 -4.22 15.25 -32.62
C PRO A 265 -3.34 14.33 -31.75
N GLU A 266 -2.39 14.91 -31.01
CA GLU A 266 -1.53 14.14 -30.09
C GLU A 266 -2.32 13.62 -28.87
N LEU A 267 -3.30 14.39 -28.38
CA LEU A 267 -4.22 13.94 -27.34
C LEU A 267 -5.11 12.80 -27.83
N ASP A 268 -5.68 12.94 -29.03
CA ASP A 268 -6.57 11.94 -29.63
C ASP A 268 -5.80 10.65 -30.00
N GLY A 269 -4.48 10.73 -30.24
CA GLY A 269 -3.59 9.60 -30.54
C GLY A 269 -2.84 9.03 -29.33
N LYS A 270 -3.07 9.54 -28.11
CA LYS A 270 -2.27 9.18 -26.92
C LYS A 270 -2.44 7.71 -26.50
N ASP A 271 -3.61 7.14 -26.72
CA ASP A 271 -3.91 5.74 -26.40
C ASP A 271 -3.64 4.80 -27.60
N SER A 272 -2.96 5.28 -28.65
CA SER A 272 -2.57 4.43 -29.78
C SER A 272 -1.32 3.63 -29.46
N ASP A 273 -1.24 2.40 -29.96
CA ASP A 273 -0.06 1.53 -29.83
C ASP A 273 1.22 2.11 -30.50
N VAL A 274 1.08 3.23 -31.23
CA VAL A 274 2.15 3.93 -31.95
C VAL A 274 2.63 5.17 -31.17
N ALA A 275 2.04 5.47 -30.01
CA ALA A 275 2.44 6.63 -29.22
C ALA A 275 3.89 6.47 -28.72
N PRO A 276 4.71 7.55 -28.77
CA PRO A 276 6.06 7.51 -28.22
C PRO A 276 5.99 7.27 -26.70
N PRO A 277 6.96 6.52 -26.13
CA PRO A 277 6.92 6.16 -24.72
C PRO A 277 7.04 7.39 -23.82
N ASP A 278 6.28 7.40 -22.72
CA ASP A 278 6.35 8.48 -21.72
C ASP A 278 7.68 8.41 -20.96
N TRP A 279 8.09 9.52 -20.33
CA TRP A 279 9.30 9.57 -19.51
C TRP A 279 9.28 8.51 -18.39
N LYS A 280 8.09 8.15 -17.89
CA LYS A 280 7.87 7.14 -16.85
C LYS A 280 8.16 5.72 -17.35
N GLU A 281 7.76 5.44 -18.58
CA GLU A 281 7.95 4.14 -19.23
C GLU A 281 9.43 3.93 -19.54
N LEU A 282 10.09 4.93 -20.12
CA LEU A 282 11.52 4.89 -20.36
C LEU A 282 12.34 4.83 -19.07
N LEU A 283 11.92 5.56 -18.03
CA LEU A 283 12.57 5.49 -16.72
C LEU A 283 12.46 4.10 -16.10
N SER A 284 11.29 3.48 -16.16
CA SER A 284 11.06 2.11 -15.67
C SER A 284 11.88 1.09 -16.48
N ALA A 285 11.89 1.21 -17.81
CA ALA A 285 12.68 0.36 -18.69
C ALA A 285 14.20 0.49 -18.43
N LYS A 286 14.70 1.73 -18.27
CA LYS A 286 16.11 1.99 -17.95
C LYS A 286 16.51 1.49 -16.58
N TRP A 287 15.63 1.57 -15.59
CA TRP A 287 15.91 1.01 -14.28
C TRP A 287 16.13 -0.51 -14.34
N ALA A 288 15.35 -1.21 -15.17
CA ALA A 288 15.42 -2.65 -15.38
C ALA A 288 16.52 -3.10 -16.36
N ASP A 289 17.22 -2.18 -17.02
CA ASP A 289 18.23 -2.48 -18.04
C ASP A 289 19.53 -3.03 -17.41
N PRO A 290 19.93 -4.29 -17.68
CA PRO A 290 21.16 -4.88 -17.13
C PRO A 290 22.44 -4.22 -17.65
N SER A 291 22.37 -3.55 -18.81
CA SER A 291 23.51 -2.84 -19.39
C SER A 291 23.72 -1.47 -18.76
N PHE A 292 22.69 -0.93 -18.08
CA PHE A 292 22.75 0.36 -17.41
C PHE A 292 23.39 0.20 -16.02
N ASN A 293 24.67 0.52 -15.91
CA ASN A 293 25.45 0.41 -14.66
C ASN A 293 26.08 1.77 -14.31
N PRO A 294 25.28 2.75 -13.85
CA PRO A 294 25.78 4.07 -13.54
C PRO A 294 26.63 4.07 -12.26
N LEU A 295 27.53 5.04 -12.17
CA LEU A 295 28.36 5.29 -10.98
C LEU A 295 27.94 6.61 -10.33
N THR A 296 27.69 6.61 -9.02
CA THR A 296 27.39 7.87 -8.33
C THR A 296 28.62 8.76 -8.29
N LYS A 297 28.42 10.07 -8.48
CA LYS A 297 29.47 11.07 -8.25
C LYS A 297 29.81 11.16 -6.76
N ALA A 298 31.09 11.32 -6.43
CA ALA A 298 31.51 11.65 -5.07
C ALA A 298 30.97 13.03 -4.68
N SER A 299 30.37 13.10 -3.50
CA SER A 299 29.71 14.31 -2.99
C SER A 299 30.12 14.59 -1.55
N SER A 300 30.27 15.89 -1.24
CA SER A 300 30.54 16.37 0.11
C SER A 300 29.28 16.55 0.97
N VAL A 301 28.08 16.35 0.42
CA VAL A 301 26.81 16.62 1.13
C VAL A 301 26.56 15.68 2.31
N HIS A 302 27.10 14.46 2.25
CA HIS A 302 26.98 13.47 3.31
C HIS A 302 28.14 12.48 3.29
N VAL A 303 28.52 11.98 4.47
CA VAL A 303 29.61 10.99 4.61
C VAL A 303 29.38 9.73 3.77
N SER A 304 28.12 9.31 3.58
CA SER A 304 27.80 8.12 2.77
C SER A 304 28.07 8.27 1.27
N PHE A 305 28.25 9.50 0.77
CA PHE A 305 28.52 9.77 -0.65
C PHE A 305 29.94 10.28 -0.89
N LYS A 306 30.81 10.19 0.12
CA LYS A 306 32.23 10.59 0.00
C LYS A 306 32.98 9.79 -1.08
N HIS A 307 32.54 8.57 -1.33
CA HIS A 307 33.09 7.69 -2.36
C HIS A 307 32.02 7.38 -3.41
N PRO A 308 32.40 7.27 -4.70
CA PRO A 308 31.51 6.76 -5.75
C PRO A 308 30.96 5.37 -5.39
N ILE A 309 29.68 5.14 -5.68
CA ILE A 309 28.96 3.90 -5.44
C ILE A 309 28.55 3.35 -6.81
N ALA A 310 28.99 2.13 -7.15
CA ALA A 310 28.53 1.44 -8.34
C ALA A 310 27.07 1.01 -8.15
N LEU A 311 26.23 1.29 -9.14
CA LEU A 311 24.79 0.99 -9.11
C LEU A 311 24.46 -0.10 -10.11
N ASP A 312 25.21 -1.20 -10.07
CA ASP A 312 25.08 -2.30 -11.00
C ASP A 312 23.70 -2.97 -10.90
N TYR A 313 23.20 -3.50 -12.02
CA TYR A 313 21.90 -4.18 -12.05
C TYR A 313 21.85 -5.37 -11.09
N GLU A 314 22.97 -6.08 -10.96
CA GLU A 314 23.10 -7.23 -10.05
C GLU A 314 22.82 -6.88 -8.57
N LEU A 315 23.07 -5.62 -8.17
CA LEU A 315 22.79 -5.16 -6.82
C LEU A 315 21.31 -4.82 -6.60
N VAL A 316 20.57 -4.54 -7.67
CA VAL A 316 19.17 -4.10 -7.60
C VAL A 316 18.16 -5.12 -8.13
N LYS A 317 18.61 -6.20 -8.81
CA LYS A 317 17.75 -7.22 -9.41
C LYS A 317 16.80 -7.91 -8.42
N ASP A 318 17.22 -7.98 -7.15
CA ASP A 318 16.44 -8.61 -6.10
C ASP A 318 15.27 -7.72 -5.64
N TYR A 319 15.26 -6.42 -5.97
CA TYR A 319 14.21 -5.49 -5.55
C TYR A 319 13.00 -5.53 -6.50
N SER A 320 11.84 -5.15 -5.97
CA SER A 320 10.62 -5.02 -6.80
C SER A 320 10.85 -4.06 -7.97
N HIS A 321 10.69 -4.57 -9.19
CA HIS A 321 10.76 -3.76 -10.40
C HIS A 321 9.67 -2.68 -10.38
N PRO A 322 10.02 -1.39 -10.48
CA PRO A 322 9.03 -0.33 -10.48
C PRO A 322 8.28 -0.32 -11.81
N ASN A 323 6.95 -0.39 -11.75
CA ASN A 323 6.13 -0.03 -12.92
C ASN A 323 6.20 1.50 -13.17
N PRO A 324 5.78 1.99 -14.34
CA PRO A 324 5.87 3.42 -14.68
C PRO A 324 5.21 4.35 -13.65
N GLY A 325 4.04 3.97 -13.12
CA GLY A 325 3.36 4.73 -12.06
C GLY A 325 4.14 4.73 -10.74
N ALA A 326 4.70 3.60 -10.35
CA ALA A 326 5.51 3.45 -9.14
C ALA A 326 6.82 4.25 -9.22
N CYS A 327 7.43 4.37 -10.41
CA CYS A 327 8.56 5.27 -10.64
C CYS A 327 8.18 6.72 -10.34
N GLU A 328 7.03 7.19 -10.85
CA GLU A 328 6.54 8.54 -10.61
C GLU A 328 6.21 8.77 -9.14
N ASP A 329 5.48 7.86 -8.50
CA ASP A 329 5.11 7.95 -7.08
C ASP A 329 6.35 8.05 -6.19
N ARG A 330 7.38 7.25 -6.48
CA ARG A 330 8.65 7.26 -5.74
C ARG A 330 9.43 8.56 -5.96
N LEU A 331 9.52 9.05 -7.20
CA LEU A 331 10.14 10.34 -7.49
C LEU A 331 9.39 11.49 -6.81
N GLN A 332 8.06 11.47 -6.81
CA GLN A 332 7.23 12.47 -6.17
C GLN A 332 7.39 12.43 -4.64
N ALA A 333 7.47 11.23 -4.05
CA ALA A 333 7.76 11.07 -2.62
C ALA A 333 9.15 11.65 -2.26
N MET A 334 10.18 11.33 -3.04
CA MET A 334 11.53 11.91 -2.85
C MET A 334 11.52 13.44 -2.99
N LYS A 335 10.81 13.98 -4.00
CA LYS A 335 10.64 15.42 -4.20
C LYS A 335 9.99 16.10 -2.98
N VAL A 336 8.90 15.53 -2.46
CA VAL A 336 8.19 16.09 -1.29
C VAL A 336 9.09 16.07 -0.06
N ALA A 337 9.75 14.94 0.22
CA ALA A 337 10.66 14.82 1.34
C ALA A 337 11.85 15.79 1.24
N MET A 338 12.46 15.89 0.05
CA MET A 338 13.51 16.86 -0.26
C MET A 338 13.04 18.30 -0.04
N TYR A 339 11.86 18.66 -0.54
CA TYR A 339 11.30 20.01 -0.38
C TYR A 339 11.12 20.40 1.10
N HIS A 340 10.74 19.47 1.98
CA HIS A 340 10.67 19.72 3.42
C HIS A 340 12.05 19.96 4.06
N ILE A 341 13.10 19.31 3.56
CA ILE A 341 14.48 19.57 3.98
C ILE A 341 14.89 20.98 3.52
N MET A 342 14.62 21.32 2.26
CA MET A 342 14.90 22.63 1.69
C MET A 342 14.23 23.75 2.48
N LYS A 343 12.92 23.63 2.77
CA LYS A 343 12.18 24.63 3.55
C LYS A 343 12.77 24.87 4.93
N ARG A 344 13.22 23.81 5.62
CA ARG A 344 13.86 23.91 6.94
C ARG A 344 15.24 24.57 6.84
N TRP A 345 16.01 24.20 5.84
CA TRP A 345 17.31 24.81 5.55
C TRP A 345 17.15 26.31 5.26
N GLU A 346 16.17 26.71 4.47
CA GLU A 346 15.87 28.12 4.19
C GLU A 346 15.40 28.90 5.42
N ALA A 347 14.51 28.31 6.22
CA ALA A 347 14.00 28.92 7.45
C ALA A 347 15.10 29.15 8.51
N SER A 348 16.22 28.44 8.43
CA SER A 348 17.35 28.63 9.35
C SER A 348 18.16 29.91 9.10
N GLY A 349 17.90 30.61 7.99
CA GLY A 349 18.71 31.74 7.56
C GLY A 349 20.07 31.34 6.95
N ALA A 350 20.42 30.04 6.93
CA ALA A 350 21.56 29.54 6.17
C ALA A 350 21.30 29.56 4.64
N GLY A 351 20.02 29.59 4.23
CA GLY A 351 19.63 29.81 2.84
C GLY A 351 19.61 31.29 2.46
N ASP A 352 19.72 31.55 1.14
CA ASP A 352 19.82 32.87 0.49
C ASP A 352 18.61 33.80 0.74
N CYS A 353 17.59 33.31 1.44
CA CYS A 353 16.32 33.99 1.64
C CYS A 353 16.16 34.69 2.99
N GLY A 354 16.99 34.44 4.00
CA GLY A 354 17.00 35.20 5.27
C GLY A 354 15.60 35.61 5.78
N LEU A 355 14.60 34.73 5.63
CA LEU A 355 13.23 35.04 6.01
C LEU A 355 13.21 34.97 7.51
N MET A 356 13.34 36.14 8.15
CA MET A 356 13.05 36.30 9.57
C MET A 356 11.70 35.63 9.80
N PRO A 357 11.59 34.69 10.75
CA PRO A 357 10.32 34.04 11.02
C PRO A 357 9.32 35.14 11.33
N THR A 358 8.35 35.34 10.43
CA THR A 358 7.21 36.19 10.72
C THR A 358 6.58 35.58 11.96
N THR A 359 6.46 36.36 13.03
CA THR A 359 6.00 35.97 14.36
C THR A 359 4.58 35.38 14.39
N ASP A 360 3.94 35.27 13.23
CA ASP A 360 2.66 34.58 12.99
C ASP A 360 2.88 33.11 12.56
N GLN A 361 3.83 32.40 13.18
CA GLN A 361 3.93 30.96 13.00
C GLN A 361 2.80 30.29 13.80
N ASP A 362 1.69 30.00 13.11
CA ASP A 362 0.72 29.00 13.57
C ASP A 362 1.47 27.68 13.87
N PRO A 363 1.49 27.22 15.13
CA PRO A 363 2.20 25.99 15.51
C PRO A 363 1.64 24.73 14.83
N ASP A 364 0.46 24.81 14.20
CA ASP A 364 -0.23 23.67 13.59
C ASP A 364 0.06 23.46 12.08
N MET A 365 0.73 24.39 11.40
CA MET A 365 1.06 24.23 9.96
C MET A 365 2.35 23.43 9.70
N MET A 366 2.96 22.86 10.75
CA MET A 366 4.14 21.98 10.64
C MET A 366 3.88 20.50 10.96
N GLU A 367 2.64 20.09 11.24
CA GLU A 367 2.30 18.69 11.53
C GLU A 367 1.24 18.10 10.59
N ILE A 368 1.40 18.33 9.29
CA ILE A 368 0.97 17.32 8.32
C ILE A 368 2.13 16.32 8.27
N ASN A 369 1.99 15.22 9.00
CA ASN A 369 2.76 14.00 8.79
C ASN A 369 2.22 13.40 7.47
N PRO A 370 2.88 13.54 6.30
CA PRO A 370 2.70 12.51 5.29
C PRO A 370 3.25 11.25 5.95
N ASP A 371 2.43 10.18 6.03
CA ASP A 371 2.84 8.92 6.64
C ASP A 371 4.31 8.64 6.31
N PRO A 372 5.20 8.53 7.31
CA PRO A 372 6.54 8.08 7.03
C PRO A 372 6.39 6.72 6.35
N ILE A 373 7.10 6.52 5.24
CA ILE A 373 7.40 5.17 4.74
C ILE A 373 7.81 4.38 5.98
N VAL A 374 6.95 3.46 6.41
CA VAL A 374 7.12 2.70 7.63
C VAL A 374 8.26 1.71 7.37
N VAL A 375 9.49 2.19 7.52
CA VAL A 375 10.67 1.37 7.72
C VAL A 375 10.62 0.96 9.19
N LEU A 376 9.96 -0.17 9.48
CA LEU A 376 10.09 -0.86 10.75
C LEU A 376 11.56 -1.29 10.90
N LEU A 377 12.35 -0.49 11.59
CA LEU A 377 13.66 -0.87 12.10
C LEU A 377 13.45 -1.56 13.45
N ASN A 378 13.41 -2.90 13.47
CA ASN A 378 13.71 -3.66 14.68
C ASN A 378 15.20 -3.97 14.68
N ASN A 379 15.94 -3.28 15.57
CA ASN A 379 17.31 -3.63 15.93
C ASN A 379 17.25 -4.57 17.13
N ASP A 380 17.29 -5.88 16.89
CA ASP A 380 17.69 -6.85 17.91
C ASP A 380 19.16 -7.21 17.67
N ALA A 381 20.04 -6.41 18.26
CA ALA A 381 21.45 -6.75 18.45
C ALA A 381 21.77 -6.66 19.95
N ALA A 382 21.31 -7.66 20.70
CA ALA A 382 21.86 -7.97 22.01
C ALA A 382 21.80 -9.49 22.23
N SER A 383 22.95 -10.06 22.59
CA SER A 383 23.21 -11.46 22.97
C SER A 383 23.63 -12.42 21.86
N SER A 384 24.94 -12.51 21.64
CA SER A 384 25.67 -13.78 21.79
C SER A 384 27.16 -13.48 21.90
N ALA A 385 27.62 -13.35 23.14
CA ALA A 385 29.02 -13.55 23.47
C ALA A 385 29.24 -15.06 23.60
N SER A 386 30.16 -15.61 22.81
CA SER A 386 30.86 -16.84 23.19
C SER A 386 32.31 -16.81 22.71
N ASN A 387 33.18 -16.85 23.71
CA ASN A 387 34.61 -17.09 23.67
C ASN A 387 35.06 -18.11 22.61
N VAL A 388 36.09 -17.77 21.81
CA VAL A 388 37.21 -18.67 21.52
C VAL A 388 38.49 -17.83 21.48
N ALA A 389 39.51 -18.35 22.15
CA ALA A 389 40.80 -17.77 22.43
C ALA A 389 41.81 -17.95 21.27
N SER A 390 42.73 -16.99 21.19
CA SER A 390 44.19 -17.08 20.95
C SER A 390 44.79 -17.88 19.77
N GLU A 391 45.99 -17.41 19.37
CA GLU A 391 46.96 -17.97 18.40
C GLU A 391 46.74 -17.51 16.94
N GLU A 392 47.72 -17.06 16.16
CA GLU A 392 49.15 -16.79 16.34
C GLU A 392 49.61 -15.94 15.14
N GLN A 393 50.80 -15.36 15.25
CA GLN A 393 51.42 -14.45 14.29
C GLN A 393 51.92 -15.15 13.01
N SER A 394 51.84 -14.46 11.86
CA SER A 394 52.83 -14.44 10.76
C SER A 394 52.27 -13.56 9.64
N GLU A 395 52.78 -12.34 9.43
CA GLU A 395 53.93 -12.02 8.58
C GLU A 395 54.03 -12.85 7.30
N THR A 396 53.56 -12.28 6.19
CA THR A 396 54.15 -12.55 4.87
C THR A 396 54.05 -11.30 4.00
N MET A 397 55.17 -10.59 3.90
CA MET A 397 55.43 -9.64 2.81
C MET A 397 55.50 -10.42 1.49
N VAL A 398 54.78 -9.95 0.46
CA VAL A 398 55.13 -10.25 -0.93
C VAL A 398 55.13 -8.94 -1.71
N ALA A 399 56.33 -8.56 -2.12
CA ALA A 399 56.62 -7.47 -3.04
C ALA A 399 56.72 -8.03 -4.46
N ILE A 400 55.93 -7.50 -5.40
CA ILE A 400 56.10 -7.62 -6.86
C ILE A 400 55.32 -6.43 -7.45
N ALA A 401 55.73 -5.63 -8.44
CA ALA A 401 56.99 -5.26 -9.05
C ALA A 401 56.63 -4.04 -9.94
N GLU A 402 57.58 -3.14 -10.12
CA GLU A 402 57.46 -1.95 -10.96
C GLU A 402 57.53 -2.23 -12.47
N GLN A 403 56.80 -1.38 -13.22
CA GLN A 403 57.02 -0.91 -14.62
C GLN A 403 56.61 -1.79 -15.82
N PRO A 404 56.43 -1.21 -17.05
CA PRO A 404 56.47 0.22 -17.44
C PRO A 404 55.27 0.71 -18.28
N ALA A 405 55.27 2.03 -18.49
CA ALA A 405 54.44 2.80 -19.40
C ALA A 405 54.43 2.27 -20.86
N GLN A 406 53.26 2.35 -21.49
CA GLN A 406 53.14 2.49 -22.94
C GLN A 406 52.17 3.64 -23.27
N GLU A 407 52.73 4.63 -23.95
CA GLU A 407 52.06 5.71 -24.66
C GLU A 407 51.55 5.19 -26.01
N SER A 408 50.26 5.37 -26.30
CA SER A 408 49.60 5.36 -27.62
C SER A 408 48.10 5.25 -27.32
N GLU A 409 47.15 5.98 -27.88
CA GLU A 409 47.12 6.84 -29.06
C GLU A 409 45.86 7.70 -28.94
N LEU A 410 46.00 8.97 -29.30
CA LEU A 410 44.98 10.00 -29.20
C LEU A 410 44.01 9.83 -30.39
N VAL A 411 42.83 9.23 -30.19
CA VAL A 411 41.75 9.26 -31.17
C VAL A 411 40.60 10.12 -30.65
N VAL A 412 40.51 11.28 -31.30
CA VAL A 412 39.47 12.28 -31.24
C VAL A 412 38.13 11.68 -31.61
N ILE A 413 37.14 11.72 -30.70
CA ILE A 413 35.73 11.74 -31.07
C ILE A 413 35.13 13.01 -30.47
N GLN A 414 34.97 13.97 -31.35
CA GLN A 414 34.46 15.30 -31.12
C GLN A 414 33.07 15.38 -31.75
N GLU A 415 32.08 14.74 -31.13
CA GLU A 415 30.67 14.82 -31.54
C GLU A 415 29.78 14.88 -30.29
N SER A 416 29.74 16.04 -29.63
CA SER A 416 28.72 16.35 -28.59
C SER A 416 28.49 17.85 -28.41
N ARG A 417 28.77 18.69 -29.42
CA ARG A 417 28.67 20.15 -29.30
C ARG A 417 27.38 20.79 -29.82
N ASP A 418 26.48 20.04 -30.44
CA ASP A 418 25.39 20.67 -31.21
C ASP A 418 24.03 20.73 -30.49
N ILE A 419 23.95 20.45 -29.18
CA ILE A 419 22.69 20.59 -28.40
C ILE A 419 22.76 21.74 -27.37
N ALA A 420 23.91 22.40 -27.21
CA ALA A 420 24.08 23.53 -26.30
C ALA A 420 23.81 24.93 -26.92
N GLU A 421 23.62 25.02 -28.24
CA GLU A 421 23.65 26.31 -28.97
C GLU A 421 22.27 26.96 -29.22
N LEU A 422 21.16 26.37 -28.75
CA LEU A 422 19.82 26.97 -28.90
C LEU A 422 19.34 27.80 -27.70
N ALA A 423 20.19 28.06 -26.70
CA ALA A 423 19.80 28.78 -25.48
C ALA A 423 20.70 29.96 -25.08
N THR A 424 21.69 30.38 -25.88
CA THR A 424 22.61 31.47 -25.50
C THR A 424 22.50 32.68 -26.42
N ALA A 425 21.58 33.59 -26.11
CA ALA A 425 21.65 34.97 -26.59
C ALA A 425 22.75 35.72 -25.79
N PRO A 426 23.53 36.63 -26.42
CA PRO A 426 24.60 37.35 -25.73
C PRO A 426 24.01 38.34 -24.71
N ALA A 427 24.22 38.05 -23.43
CA ALA A 427 23.80 38.91 -22.33
C ALA A 427 24.76 40.10 -22.19
N SER A 428 24.23 41.31 -22.37
CA SER A 428 24.84 42.55 -21.90
C SER A 428 25.02 42.51 -20.38
N ASN A 429 26.20 42.94 -19.94
CA ASN A 429 26.68 42.92 -18.57
C ASN A 429 25.89 43.89 -17.67
N THR A 430 24.75 43.47 -17.11
CA THR A 430 24.09 44.14 -15.98
C THR A 430 23.96 43.15 -14.83
N GLY A 431 24.63 43.45 -13.71
CA GLY A 431 24.84 42.56 -12.57
C GLY A 431 23.61 42.29 -11.71
N ALA A 432 22.58 41.67 -12.28
CA ALA A 432 21.52 41.01 -11.52
C ALA A 432 21.90 39.53 -11.37
N THR A 433 22.54 39.19 -10.25
CA THR A 433 22.69 37.78 -9.86
C THR A 433 21.28 37.20 -9.70
N THR A 434 20.88 36.36 -10.64
CA THR A 434 19.62 35.64 -10.55
C THR A 434 19.69 34.79 -9.29
N ARG A 435 18.80 35.05 -8.32
CA ARG A 435 18.69 34.24 -7.09
C ARG A 435 18.57 32.79 -7.50
N LYS A 436 19.59 32.00 -7.18
CA LYS A 436 19.55 30.57 -7.43
C LYS A 436 19.03 29.91 -6.16
N TRP A 437 17.74 29.60 -6.17
CA TRP A 437 17.06 28.93 -5.08
C TRP A 437 17.76 27.60 -4.77
N GLY A 438 18.06 27.33 -3.49
CA GLY A 438 18.77 26.12 -3.07
C GLY A 438 20.28 26.10 -3.38
N HIS A 439 20.85 27.18 -3.90
CA HIS A 439 22.28 27.33 -4.12
C HIS A 439 22.89 28.26 -3.07
N VAL A 440 24.04 27.87 -2.53
CA VAL A 440 24.84 28.76 -1.69
C VAL A 440 25.69 29.62 -2.63
N CYS A 441 25.15 30.76 -3.05
CA CYS A 441 25.90 31.74 -3.83
C CYS A 441 27.07 32.24 -2.96
N ASN A 442 28.33 31.95 -3.35
CA ASN A 442 29.56 32.55 -2.80
C ASN A 442 30.09 32.08 -1.43
N TYR A 443 29.69 30.92 -0.91
CA TYR A 443 30.39 30.33 0.24
C TYR A 443 31.30 29.16 -0.13
N SER A 444 32.35 28.96 0.65
CA SER A 444 33.21 27.78 0.62
C SER A 444 32.36 26.49 0.71
N PRO A 445 32.67 25.43 -0.06
CA PRO A 445 32.04 24.11 0.06
C PRO A 445 31.99 23.57 1.51
N THR A 446 32.87 24.06 2.39
CA THR A 446 32.92 23.70 3.81
C THR A 446 31.78 24.26 4.66
N SER A 447 30.92 25.15 4.13
CA SER A 447 29.77 25.69 4.87
C SER A 447 28.42 25.10 4.44
N ASP A 448 28.41 24.06 3.60
CA ASP A 448 27.18 23.37 3.24
C ASP A 448 26.68 22.53 4.42
N ASN A 449 25.80 23.13 5.22
CA ASN A 449 25.19 22.50 6.39
C ASN A 449 23.85 21.83 6.08
N ARG A 450 23.52 21.54 4.81
CA ARG A 450 22.24 20.87 4.45
C ARG A 450 22.00 19.60 5.26
N TYR A 451 23.06 18.87 5.61
CA TYR A 451 22.99 17.69 6.47
C TYR A 451 22.37 17.93 7.86
N SER A 452 22.58 19.10 8.48
CA SER A 452 22.01 19.37 9.81
C SER A 452 20.49 19.49 9.81
N PHE A 453 19.87 19.53 8.63
CA PHE A 453 18.41 19.62 8.46
C PHE A 453 17.76 18.28 8.15
N LEU A 454 18.51 17.18 8.09
CA LEU A 454 17.92 15.84 8.08
C LEU A 454 17.38 15.50 9.48
N LYS A 455 16.13 15.01 9.56
CA LYS A 455 15.63 14.36 10.77
C LYS A 455 16.36 13.03 10.96
N LYS A 456 16.31 12.48 12.18
CA LYS A 456 16.88 11.17 12.53
C LYS A 456 16.46 10.03 11.56
N ASN A 457 15.29 10.14 10.95
CA ASN A 457 14.73 9.14 10.03
C ASN A 457 14.77 9.56 8.55
N ASP A 458 15.23 10.78 8.23
CA ASP A 458 15.28 11.23 6.84
C ASP A 458 16.46 10.53 6.13
N PRO A 459 16.22 9.88 4.97
CA PRO A 459 17.29 9.16 4.29
C PRO A 459 18.31 10.13 3.67
N PRO A 460 19.62 9.84 3.79
CA PRO A 460 20.66 10.75 3.33
C PRO A 460 20.68 10.92 1.80
N TYR A 461 20.14 9.96 1.04
CA TYR A 461 20.05 10.06 -0.42
C TYR A 461 19.22 11.26 -0.90
N LEU A 462 18.38 11.86 -0.05
CA LEU A 462 17.63 13.06 -0.41
C LEU A 462 18.53 14.28 -0.63
N LEU A 463 19.65 14.37 0.09
CA LEU A 463 20.64 15.43 -0.12
C LEU A 463 21.39 15.22 -1.44
N TYR A 464 21.71 13.96 -1.75
CA TYR A 464 22.30 13.59 -3.02
C TYR A 464 21.34 13.90 -4.18
N PHE A 465 20.05 13.56 -4.02
CA PHE A 465 19.02 13.88 -5.00
C PHE A 465 18.91 15.38 -5.26
N TRP A 466 18.93 16.20 -4.20
CA TRP A 466 18.92 17.65 -4.31
C TRP A 466 20.11 18.15 -5.13
N GLU A 467 21.33 17.81 -4.74
CA GLU A 467 22.54 18.20 -5.48
C GLU A 467 22.49 17.74 -6.94
N LEU A 468 22.04 16.51 -7.18
CA LEU A 468 21.96 15.92 -8.51
C LEU A 468 20.95 16.64 -9.42
N LEU A 469 19.78 17.03 -8.90
CA LEU A 469 18.81 17.85 -9.64
C LEU A 469 19.34 19.25 -9.94
N ASP A 470 20.09 19.82 -9.00
CA ASP A 470 20.65 21.17 -9.10
C ASP A 470 21.76 21.22 -10.17
N GLU A 471 22.75 20.32 -10.09
CA GLU A 471 23.83 20.19 -11.08
C GLU A 471 23.32 19.96 -12.51
N ASN A 472 22.15 19.32 -12.64
CA ASN A 472 21.57 18.96 -13.93
C ASN A 472 20.52 19.95 -14.45
N GLY A 473 20.26 21.05 -13.74
CA GLY A 473 19.26 22.05 -14.11
C GLY A 473 17.81 21.54 -14.04
N LEU A 474 17.57 20.47 -13.27
CA LEU A 474 16.25 19.85 -13.10
C LEU A 474 15.50 20.39 -11.88
N LEU A 475 16.17 21.06 -10.94
CA LEU A 475 15.60 21.50 -9.67
C LEU A 475 14.36 22.41 -9.88
N SER A 476 14.49 23.47 -10.68
CA SER A 476 13.41 24.42 -10.97
C SER A 476 12.19 23.74 -11.56
N THR A 477 12.40 22.89 -12.57
CA THR A 477 11.32 22.17 -13.24
C THR A 477 10.68 21.19 -12.28
N THR A 478 11.47 20.41 -11.53
CA THR A 478 11.00 19.41 -10.57
C THR A 478 10.09 20.04 -9.52
N LEU A 479 10.47 21.19 -8.99
CA LEU A 479 9.71 21.91 -7.96
C LEU A 479 8.62 22.81 -8.51
N GLN A 480 8.37 22.79 -9.82
CA GLN A 480 7.38 23.64 -10.49
C GLN A 480 7.59 25.13 -10.17
N MET A 481 8.86 25.53 -10.02
CA MET A 481 9.17 26.92 -9.78
C MET A 481 8.84 27.73 -11.02
N ILE A 482 8.03 28.77 -10.82
CA ILE A 482 7.76 29.75 -11.86
C ILE A 482 9.08 30.45 -12.20
N SER A 483 9.43 30.48 -13.49
CA SER A 483 10.63 31.20 -13.95
C SER A 483 10.64 32.62 -13.39
N SER A 484 11.79 33.10 -12.92
CA SER A 484 11.95 34.45 -12.40
C SER A 484 11.56 35.54 -13.41
N ARG A 485 11.51 35.20 -14.71
CA ARG A 485 10.98 36.09 -15.77
C ARG A 485 9.47 36.31 -15.69
N VAL A 486 8.73 35.33 -15.16
CA VAL A 486 7.26 35.34 -15.04
C VAL A 486 6.83 35.66 -13.60
N ALA A 487 7.70 35.41 -12.63
CA ALA A 487 7.52 35.91 -11.26
C ALA A 487 7.52 37.45 -11.30
N SER A 488 6.40 38.06 -10.92
CA SER A 488 6.26 39.52 -10.89
C SER A 488 7.39 40.13 -10.08
N SER A 489 8.28 40.89 -10.73
CA SER A 489 9.47 41.47 -10.09
C SER A 489 9.14 42.52 -9.02
N HIS A 490 7.86 42.80 -8.77
CA HIS A 490 7.39 43.84 -7.87
C HIS A 490 6.25 43.33 -6.98
N GLY A 491 6.57 42.45 -6.03
CA GLY A 491 5.73 42.20 -4.85
C GLY A 491 5.78 43.33 -3.81
N ARG A 492 6.19 44.53 -4.21
CA ARG A 492 6.25 45.73 -3.37
C ARG A 492 5.57 46.89 -4.10
N MET A 493 4.27 46.76 -4.33
CA MET A 493 3.40 47.90 -4.57
C MET A 493 2.98 48.42 -3.20
N ASP A 494 3.65 49.47 -2.73
CA ASP A 494 3.04 50.38 -1.77
C ASP A 494 1.73 50.86 -2.40
N LEU A 495 0.61 50.56 -1.74
CA LEU A 495 -0.71 51.03 -2.12
C LEU A 495 -0.76 52.56 -1.91
N THR A 496 -0.44 53.32 -2.95
CA THR A 496 -0.91 54.70 -3.07
C THR A 496 -2.24 54.71 -3.82
N PRO A 497 -3.32 55.28 -3.25
CA PRO A 497 -4.62 55.34 -3.90
C PRO A 497 -4.57 56.11 -5.22
N LEU A 498 -5.13 55.50 -6.27
CA LEU A 498 -5.31 56.07 -7.60
C LEU A 498 -6.47 57.08 -7.59
N ASP A 499 -6.29 58.22 -6.93
CA ASP A 499 -7.16 59.39 -7.05
C ASP A 499 -6.45 60.45 -7.90
N SER A 500 -6.44 60.26 -9.22
CA SER A 500 -6.31 61.30 -10.23
C SER A 500 -6.00 60.64 -11.57
N LEU A 501 -6.99 60.55 -12.46
CA LEU A 501 -6.87 60.68 -13.92
C LEU A 501 -8.18 60.24 -14.58
N THR A 502 -9.23 61.05 -14.43
CA THR A 502 -10.31 61.09 -15.43
C THR A 502 -10.77 62.53 -15.62
N ALA A 503 -10.00 63.27 -16.39
CA ALA A 503 -10.47 64.48 -17.05
C ALA A 503 -10.45 64.27 -18.57
N SER A 504 -11.56 64.65 -19.20
CA SER A 504 -11.82 64.73 -20.64
C SER A 504 -12.16 63.43 -21.38
N ARG A 505 -13.44 63.26 -21.73
CA ARG A 505 -13.94 63.58 -23.08
C ARG A 505 -15.47 63.49 -23.11
N ALA A 506 -16.11 64.63 -23.33
CA ALA A 506 -17.55 64.72 -23.55
C ALA A 506 -17.87 64.32 -25.00
N SER A 507 -18.72 63.33 -25.18
CA SER A 507 -19.50 63.15 -26.42
C SER A 507 -20.93 62.78 -26.04
N LYS A 508 -21.86 63.64 -26.46
CA LYS A 508 -23.31 63.50 -26.30
C LYS A 508 -23.80 62.28 -27.10
N SER A 509 -24.36 61.29 -26.43
CA SER A 509 -25.33 60.38 -27.05
C SER A 509 -26.35 59.89 -26.02
N SER A 510 -27.62 59.99 -26.41
CA SER A 510 -28.73 59.09 -26.04
C SER A 510 -29.07 58.89 -24.55
N SER A 511 -30.06 59.65 -24.07
CA SER A 511 -30.65 59.60 -22.71
C SER A 511 -31.38 58.30 -22.35
N ALA A 512 -31.40 57.28 -23.21
CA ALA A 512 -32.09 56.00 -22.98
C ALA A 512 -31.13 54.85 -22.59
N GLU A 513 -29.83 54.94 -22.91
CA GLU A 513 -28.84 53.90 -22.57
C GLU A 513 -28.33 54.03 -21.12
N VAL A 514 -28.38 55.22 -20.54
CA VAL A 514 -27.90 55.48 -19.17
C VAL A 514 -28.74 54.74 -18.11
N MET A 515 -30.05 54.58 -18.32
CA MET A 515 -30.89 53.84 -17.37
C MET A 515 -30.69 52.32 -17.42
N VAL A 516 -30.33 51.76 -18.57
CA VAL A 516 -30.07 50.31 -18.69
C VAL A 516 -28.71 49.95 -18.06
N SER A 517 -27.71 50.83 -18.20
CA SER A 517 -26.39 50.65 -17.58
C SER A 517 -26.46 50.70 -16.04
N ASP A 518 -27.21 51.65 -15.47
CA ASP A 518 -27.37 51.77 -14.01
C ASP A 518 -28.12 50.58 -13.40
N CYS A 519 -29.09 50.01 -14.12
CA CYS A 519 -29.78 48.79 -13.69
C CYS A 519 -28.88 47.55 -13.78
N PHE A 520 -28.01 47.48 -14.78
CA PHE A 520 -27.10 46.34 -14.96
C PHE A 520 -25.97 46.34 -13.94
N GLU A 521 -25.39 47.51 -13.60
CA GLU A 521 -24.37 47.60 -12.54
C GLU A 521 -24.93 47.30 -11.16
N LYS A 522 -26.15 47.75 -10.85
CA LYS A 522 -26.83 47.36 -9.61
C LYS A 522 -27.05 45.85 -9.53
N LEU A 523 -27.45 45.21 -10.63
CA LEU A 523 -27.62 43.76 -10.68
C LEU A 523 -26.29 43.01 -10.47
N ILE A 524 -25.20 43.45 -11.10
CA ILE A 524 -23.86 42.86 -10.91
C ILE A 524 -23.43 43.02 -9.45
N SER A 525 -23.64 44.17 -8.82
CA SER A 525 -23.28 44.39 -7.41
C SER A 525 -24.06 43.48 -6.44
N VAL A 526 -25.33 43.19 -6.75
CA VAL A 526 -26.15 42.27 -5.94
C VAL A 526 -25.73 40.81 -6.15
N ILE A 527 -25.35 40.43 -7.37
CA ILE A 527 -24.84 39.08 -7.64
C ILE A 527 -23.48 38.87 -6.95
N GLN A 528 -22.58 39.85 -7.02
CA GLN A 528 -21.27 39.77 -6.37
C GLN A 528 -21.38 39.68 -4.84
N THR A 529 -22.23 40.51 -4.22
CA THR A 529 -22.40 40.47 -2.75
C THR A 529 -23.01 39.15 -2.27
N THR A 530 -23.99 38.59 -3.00
CA THR A 530 -24.61 37.31 -2.60
C THR A 530 -23.71 36.09 -2.81
N GLU A 531 -22.80 36.11 -3.78
CA GLU A 531 -21.81 35.04 -3.94
C GLU A 531 -20.70 35.15 -2.88
N GLU A 532 -20.21 36.35 -2.59
CA GLU A 532 -19.22 36.59 -1.54
C GLU A 532 -19.73 36.14 -0.17
N GLU A 533 -20.98 36.46 0.20
CA GLU A 533 -21.60 36.01 1.44
C GLU A 533 -21.65 34.48 1.54
N LYS A 534 -22.01 33.78 0.45
CA LYS A 534 -22.01 32.31 0.41
C LYS A 534 -20.61 31.74 0.58
N TRP A 535 -19.59 32.36 -0.03
CA TRP A 535 -18.20 31.95 0.14
C TRP A 535 -17.69 32.17 1.56
N VAL A 536 -18.06 33.29 2.21
CA VAL A 536 -17.72 33.57 3.61
C VAL A 536 -18.36 32.53 4.53
N GLN A 537 -19.66 32.22 4.35
CA GLN A 537 -20.34 31.17 5.12
C GLN A 537 -19.69 29.80 4.92
N LYS A 538 -19.34 29.45 3.68
CA LYS A 538 -18.64 28.19 3.38
C LYS A 538 -17.27 28.10 4.05
N ARG A 539 -16.51 29.20 4.08
CA ARG A 539 -15.21 29.27 4.78
C ARG A 539 -15.36 29.11 6.29
N GLN A 540 -16.38 29.73 6.89
CA GLN A 540 -16.68 29.58 8.32
C GLN A 540 -17.03 28.12 8.67
N LEU A 541 -17.84 27.46 7.84
CA LEU A 541 -18.20 26.05 8.05
C LEU A 541 -16.99 25.11 7.91
N ILE A 542 -16.10 25.35 6.93
CA ILE A 542 -14.85 24.60 6.80
C ILE A 542 -13.92 24.84 8.00
N ALA A 543 -13.84 26.07 8.50
CA ALA A 543 -13.05 26.39 9.68
C ALA A 543 -13.59 25.68 10.94
N GLN A 544 -14.90 25.65 11.11
CA GLN A 544 -15.54 24.91 12.20
C GLN A 544 -15.29 23.39 12.11
N GLU A 545 -15.41 22.81 10.91
CA GLU A 545 -15.14 21.38 10.71
C GLU A 545 -13.67 21.01 11.01
N ARG A 546 -12.73 21.90 10.70
CA ARG A 546 -11.31 21.73 11.04
C ARG A 546 -11.07 21.77 12.54
N GLU A 547 -11.72 22.69 13.25
CA GLU A 547 -11.63 22.80 14.70
C GLU A 547 -12.23 21.57 15.41
N GLU A 548 -13.39 21.10 14.95
CA GLU A 548 -14.01 19.87 15.48
C GLU A 548 -13.13 18.62 15.23
N LYS A 549 -12.47 18.54 14.06
CA LYS A 549 -11.50 17.47 13.77
C LYS A 549 -10.29 17.53 14.69
N LYS A 550 -9.77 18.73 14.96
CA LYS A 550 -8.66 18.95 15.91
C LYS A 550 -9.05 18.50 17.32
N GLN A 551 -10.23 18.90 17.79
CA GLN A 551 -10.74 18.48 19.11
C GLN A 551 -10.91 16.97 19.22
N ARG A 552 -11.39 16.29 18.16
CA ARG A 552 -11.47 14.83 18.13
C ARG A 552 -10.10 14.17 18.18
N TYR A 553 -9.13 14.69 17.45
CA TYR A 553 -7.76 14.18 17.47
C TYR A 553 -7.12 14.34 18.86
N ASP A 554 -7.27 15.50 19.49
CA ASP A 554 -6.77 15.75 20.84
C ASP A 554 -7.44 14.85 21.88
N GLN A 555 -8.74 14.59 21.72
CA GLN A 555 -9.46 13.65 22.58
C GLN A 555 -8.97 12.21 22.38
N GLU A 556 -8.82 11.74 21.13
CA GLU A 556 -8.31 10.40 20.84
C GLU A 556 -6.89 10.21 21.37
N LYS A 557 -6.05 11.24 21.28
CA LYS A 557 -4.70 11.24 21.86
C LYS A 557 -4.74 11.07 23.38
N LYS A 558 -5.61 11.80 24.08
CA LYS A 558 -5.80 11.66 25.54
C LYS A 558 -6.31 10.28 25.91
N ASP A 559 -7.28 9.76 25.17
CA ASP A 559 -7.84 8.42 25.41
C ASP A 559 -6.77 7.33 25.19
N ARG A 560 -5.89 7.49 24.19
CA ARG A 560 -4.75 6.59 23.94
C ARG A 560 -3.73 6.64 25.07
N GLU A 561 -3.34 7.83 25.52
CA GLU A 561 -2.43 8.00 26.66
C GLU A 561 -3.02 7.43 27.96
N GLU A 562 -4.34 7.52 28.15
CA GLU A 562 -5.03 6.90 29.28
C GLU A 562 -5.07 5.37 29.17
N ALA A 563 -5.33 4.83 27.97
CA ALA A 563 -5.26 3.39 27.73
C ALA A 563 -3.86 2.81 28.01
N ASP A 564 -2.81 3.51 27.58
CA ASP A 564 -1.41 3.11 27.83
C ASP A 564 -1.09 3.15 29.33
N ARG A 565 -1.58 4.16 30.07
CA ARG A 565 -1.45 4.22 31.54
C ARG A 565 -2.14 3.03 32.22
N VAL A 566 -3.38 2.71 31.82
CA VAL A 566 -4.13 1.57 32.38
C VAL A 566 -3.46 0.25 32.06
N GLN A 567 -2.91 0.09 30.84
CA GLN A 567 -2.18 -1.11 30.45
C GLN A 567 -0.92 -1.28 31.30
N PHE A 568 -0.15 -0.21 31.50
CA PHE A 568 1.04 -0.21 32.34
C PHE A 568 0.73 -0.59 33.80
N GLU A 569 -0.33 -0.04 34.39
CA GLU A 569 -0.76 -0.41 35.75
C GLU A 569 -1.20 -1.88 35.84
N ARG A 570 -1.89 -2.39 34.81
CA ARG A 570 -2.30 -3.80 34.75
C ARG A 570 -1.09 -4.73 34.68
N GLU A 571 -0.09 -4.42 33.86
CA GLU A 571 1.15 -5.20 33.76
C GLU A 571 1.93 -5.20 35.08
N LYS A 572 2.00 -4.04 35.76
CA LYS A 572 2.59 -3.93 37.10
C LYS A 572 1.90 -4.84 38.12
N LEU A 573 0.56 -4.85 38.15
CA LEU A 573 -0.22 -5.72 39.04
C LEU A 573 -0.03 -7.20 38.72
N LEU A 574 0.08 -7.57 37.43
CA LEU A 574 0.39 -8.95 37.03
C LEU A 574 1.80 -9.36 37.49
N GLN A 575 2.77 -8.46 37.40
CA GLN A 575 4.13 -8.69 37.86
C GLN A 575 4.17 -8.89 39.39
N GLU A 576 3.51 -8.04 40.17
CA GLU A 576 3.38 -8.21 41.62
C GLU A 576 2.70 -9.54 41.98
N ARG A 577 1.59 -9.87 41.33
CA ARG A 577 0.89 -11.14 41.54
C ARG A 577 1.77 -12.35 41.23
N SER A 578 2.58 -12.27 40.17
CA SER A 578 3.53 -13.33 39.81
C SER A 578 4.64 -13.49 40.87
N ALA A 579 5.14 -12.38 41.43
CA ALA A 579 6.14 -12.39 42.48
C ALA A 579 5.60 -13.02 43.77
N ASP A 580 4.34 -12.73 44.14
CA ASP A 580 3.70 -13.32 45.31
C ASP A 580 3.42 -14.82 45.15
N LEU A 581 3.02 -15.26 43.94
CA LEU A 581 2.90 -16.69 43.64
C LEU A 581 4.25 -17.42 43.77
N ASN A 582 5.34 -16.82 43.29
CA ASN A 582 6.69 -17.37 43.43
C ASN A 582 7.13 -17.42 44.90
N ARG A 583 6.83 -16.40 45.71
CA ARG A 583 7.09 -16.40 47.16
C ARG A 583 6.31 -17.51 47.86
N LYS A 584 5.05 -17.72 47.48
CA LYS A 584 4.21 -18.79 48.03
C LYS A 584 4.77 -20.17 47.67
N ALA A 585 5.12 -20.40 46.41
CA ALA A 585 5.75 -21.64 45.97
C ALA A 585 7.05 -21.94 46.75
N ALA A 586 7.89 -20.93 46.97
CA ALA A 586 9.11 -21.07 47.75
C ALA A 586 8.85 -21.39 49.24
N LEU A 587 7.72 -20.96 49.81
CA LEU A 587 7.30 -21.34 51.16
C LEU A 587 6.78 -22.77 51.20
N ASP A 588 5.98 -23.19 50.21
CA ASP A 588 5.47 -24.55 50.09
C ASP A 588 6.63 -25.56 49.96
N ASP A 589 7.67 -25.25 49.18
CA ASP A 589 8.89 -26.07 49.09
C ASP A 589 9.61 -26.20 50.44
N LYS A 590 9.70 -25.10 51.21
CA LYS A 590 10.29 -25.13 52.57
C LYS A 590 9.47 -26.00 53.51
N ILE A 591 8.15 -25.94 53.43
CA ILE A 591 7.24 -26.78 54.24
C ILE A 591 7.47 -28.25 53.91
N ILE A 592 7.51 -28.63 52.62
CA ILE A 592 7.78 -30.00 52.18
C ILE A 592 9.13 -30.51 52.72
N VAL A 593 10.18 -29.68 52.68
CA VAL A 593 11.50 -30.03 53.24
C VAL A 593 11.44 -30.26 54.75
N LEU A 594 10.71 -29.41 55.48
CA LEU A 594 10.53 -29.56 56.93
C LEU A 594 9.73 -30.81 57.28
N GLU A 595 8.67 -31.13 56.52
CA GLU A 595 7.89 -32.36 56.69
C GLU A 595 8.75 -33.61 56.48
N LYS A 596 9.58 -33.64 55.42
CA LYS A 596 10.54 -34.73 55.18
C LYS A 596 11.53 -34.89 56.34
N LYS A 597 12.08 -33.79 56.87
CA LYS A 597 12.97 -33.82 58.04
C LYS A 597 12.25 -34.35 59.29
N SER A 598 11.00 -33.93 59.51
CA SER A 598 10.16 -34.41 60.61
C SER A 598 9.90 -35.92 60.53
N ILE A 599 9.59 -36.44 59.34
CA ILE A 599 9.40 -37.88 59.10
C ILE A 599 10.69 -38.66 59.41
N ILE A 600 11.84 -38.19 58.93
CA ILE A 600 13.15 -38.83 59.20
C ILE A 600 13.47 -38.82 60.70
N TRP A 601 13.26 -37.67 61.36
CA TRP A 601 13.51 -37.52 62.79
C TRP A 601 12.63 -38.46 63.62
N ASN A 602 11.32 -38.52 63.32
CA ASN A 602 10.38 -39.44 63.96
C ASN A 602 10.75 -40.91 63.72
N GLY A 603 11.21 -41.26 62.51
CA GLY A 603 11.69 -42.60 62.18
C GLY A 603 12.91 -43.01 63.01
N ASN A 604 13.89 -42.12 63.14
CA ASN A 604 15.08 -42.34 63.97
C ASN A 604 14.74 -42.46 65.46
N TRP A 605 13.82 -41.64 65.96
CA TRP A 605 13.34 -41.70 67.35
C TRP A 605 12.68 -43.05 67.66
N LYS A 606 11.81 -43.54 66.77
CA LYS A 606 11.21 -44.89 66.88
C LYS A 606 12.26 -45.99 66.91
N ARG A 607 13.28 -45.94 66.03
CA ARG A 607 14.39 -46.92 66.02
C ARG A 607 15.17 -46.91 67.34
N LEU A 608 15.47 -45.73 67.89
CA LEU A 608 16.15 -45.58 69.18
C LEU A 608 15.33 -46.18 70.34
N LEU A 609 14.03 -45.92 70.37
CA LEU A 609 13.09 -46.52 71.34
C LEU A 609 13.08 -48.04 71.25
N THR A 610 13.01 -48.60 70.05
CA THR A 610 13.02 -50.06 69.84
C THR A 610 14.35 -50.66 70.30
N LYS A 611 15.48 -50.02 69.99
CA LYS A 611 16.81 -50.44 70.44
C LYS A 611 16.93 -50.43 71.96
N ARG A 612 16.42 -49.39 72.64
CA ARG A 612 16.34 -49.33 74.11
C ARG A 612 15.47 -50.44 74.69
N LYS A 613 14.29 -50.71 74.10
CA LYS A 613 13.41 -51.82 74.53
C LYS A 613 14.11 -53.18 74.40
N MET A 614 14.83 -53.42 73.29
CA MET A 614 15.60 -54.66 73.11
C MET A 614 16.75 -54.79 74.12
N GLN A 615 17.51 -53.73 74.35
CA GLN A 615 18.57 -53.71 75.36
C GLN A 615 18.03 -53.95 76.78
N SER A 616 16.86 -53.38 77.11
CA SER A 616 16.23 -53.61 78.40
C SER A 616 15.76 -55.06 78.57
N LYS A 617 15.26 -55.71 77.50
CA LYS A 617 14.91 -57.14 77.54
C LYS A 617 16.15 -58.02 77.72
N MET A 618 17.25 -57.71 77.04
CA MET A 618 18.50 -58.45 77.18
C MET A 618 19.14 -58.35 78.58
N ARG A 619 18.90 -57.27 79.33
CA ARG A 619 19.40 -57.18 80.72
C ARG A 619 18.56 -57.97 81.73
N TYR A 620 17.36 -58.39 81.35
CA TYR A 620 16.44 -59.12 82.22
C TYR A 620 16.59 -60.64 82.08
N TRP A 621 17.14 -61.08 80.96
CA TRP A 621 17.65 -62.44 80.74
C TRP A 621 19.10 -62.51 81.20
#